data_AF-A0A3S4LLY0-F1
#
_entry.id   AF-A0A3S4LLY0-F1
#
_cell.length_a   1.000
_cell.length_b   1.000
_cell.length_c   1.000
_cell.angle_alpha   90.00
_cell.angle_beta   90.00
_cell.angle_gamma   90.00
#
_symmetry.space_group_name_H-M   'P 1'
#
loop_
_entity.id
_entity.type
_entity.pdbx_description
1 polymer ?
#
loop_
_entity_poly.entity_id
_entity_poly.type
_entity_poly.pdbx_seq_one_letter_code
_entity_poly.pdbx_strand_id
1 'polypeptide(L)' 'MIVEKRATFASEVGLERPGARTARRGIYLAGDWAHPDYPATLEGAARSGVAAAAAALQDLGIEP' A
#
# COMPACT_ATOMS: atom_id res chain seq x y z
N MET A 1 -7.95 -15.83 18.30
CA MET A 1 -7.11 -14.69 17.87
C MET A 1 -5.68 -15.19 17.73
N ILE A 2 -5.14 -15.19 16.51
CA ILE A 2 -3.71 -15.48 16.30
C ILE A 2 -2.99 -14.12 16.39
N VAL A 3 -2.01 -14.03 17.29
CA VAL A 3 -1.17 -12.83 17.45
C VAL A 3 0.26 -13.23 17.12
N GLU A 4 0.76 -12.77 15.98
CA GLU A 4 2.15 -12.94 15.58
C GLU A 4 2.88 -11.60 15.75
N LYS A 5 3.78 -11.53 16.73
CA LYS A 5 4.48 -10.27 17.09
C LYS A 5 5.40 -9.75 15.98
N ARG A 6 5.78 -10.61 15.03
CA ARG A 6 6.66 -10.25 13.90
C ARG A 6 5.91 -10.00 12.59
N ALA A 7 4.59 -10.15 12.58
CA ALA A 7 3.79 -9.92 11.36
C ALA A 7 3.52 -8.44 11.09
N THR A 8 4.13 -7.53 11.85
CA THR A 8 3.96 -6.08 11.71
C THR A 8 5.21 -5.45 11.13
N PHE A 9 5.03 -4.60 10.13
CA PHE A 9 6.11 -3.81 9.53
C PHE A 9 6.80 -2.90 10.56
N ALA A 10 8.14 -2.86 10.54
CA ALA A 10 8.91 -1.95 11.39
C ALA A 10 8.81 -0.52 10.82
N SER A 11 8.13 0.38 11.54
CA SER A 11 7.96 1.77 11.12
C SER A 11 9.15 2.63 11.56
N GLU A 12 10.31 2.42 10.94
CA GLU A 12 11.51 3.22 11.17
C GLU A 12 11.48 4.52 10.36
N VAL A 13 12.21 5.54 10.83
CA VAL A 13 12.30 6.83 10.15
C VAL A 13 13.12 6.70 8.87
N GLY A 14 12.65 7.31 7.78
CA GLY A 14 13.39 7.35 6.50
C GLY A 14 13.29 6.08 5.66
N LEU A 15 12.40 5.14 6.01
CA LEU A 15 12.16 3.97 5.16
C LEU A 15 11.48 4.38 3.86
N GLU A 16 12.13 4.02 2.74
CA GLU A 16 11.50 4.10 1.43
C GLU A 16 10.34 3.10 1.35
N ARG A 17 9.19 3.59 0.89
CA ARG A 17 7.99 2.78 0.71
C ARG A 17 7.66 2.67 -0.76
N PRO A 18 7.33 1.46 -1.26
CA PRO A 18 6.96 1.32 -2.64
C PRO A 18 5.63 2.01 -2.91
N GLY A 19 5.54 2.66 -4.08
CA GLY A 19 4.26 3.17 -4.57
C GLY A 19 3.32 2.03 -4.99
N ALA A 20 2.08 2.41 -5.30
CA ALA A 20 1.04 1.46 -5.72
C ALA A 20 1.37 0.65 -6.97
N ARG A 21 2.13 1.21 -7.93
CA ARG A 21 2.50 0.53 -9.17
C ARG A 21 3.77 -0.30 -8.98
N THR A 22 3.72 -1.56 -9.40
CA THR A 22 4.92 -2.41 -9.48
C THR A 22 5.53 -2.37 -10.88
N ALA A 23 6.72 -2.96 -11.03
CA ALA A 23 7.33 -3.17 -12.34
C ALA A 23 6.55 -4.15 -13.23
N ARG A 24 5.62 -4.94 -12.67
CA ARG A 24 4.78 -5.88 -13.43
C ARG A 24 3.40 -5.28 -13.67
N ARG A 25 3.01 -5.19 -14.94
CA ARG A 25 1.68 -4.72 -15.34
C ARG A 25 0.59 -5.57 -14.69
N GLY A 26 -0.47 -4.91 -14.24
CA GLY A 26 -1.62 -5.56 -13.60
C GLY A 26 -1.38 -6.00 -12.14
N ILE A 27 -0.20 -5.71 -11.57
CA ILE A 27 0.09 -5.98 -10.16
C ILE A 27 0.27 -4.65 -9.42
N TYR A 28 -0.56 -4.45 -8.39
CA TYR A 28 -0.58 -3.24 -7.57
C TYR A 28 -0.35 -3.59 -6.09
N LEU A 29 0.28 -2.68 -5.36
CA LEU A 29 0.57 -2.82 -3.93
C LEU A 29 -0.35 -1.96 -3.09
N ALA A 30 -0.88 -2.55 -2.03
CA ALA A 30 -1.63 -1.87 -0.99
C ALA A 30 -1.33 -2.52 0.36
N GLY A 31 -1.50 -1.75 1.42
CA GLY A 31 -1.20 -2.17 2.79
C GLY A 31 -0.62 -1.04 3.61
N ASP A 32 -0.65 -1.22 4.92
CA ASP A 32 -0.10 -0.28 5.90
C ASP A 32 1.41 -0.03 5.73
N TRP A 33 2.13 -0.98 5.14
CA TRP A 33 3.54 -0.91 4.75
C TRP A 33 3.81 -0.13 3.46
N ALA A 34 2.77 0.18 2.66
CA ALA A 34 2.92 0.83 1.35
C ALA A 34 2.67 2.35 1.39
N HIS A 35 2.06 2.90 2.44
CA HIS A 35 1.74 4.33 2.52
C HIS A 35 2.88 5.15 3.14
N PRO A 36 3.50 6.14 2.46
CA PRO A 36 4.70 6.82 2.94
C PRO A 36 4.50 7.63 4.24
N ASP A 37 3.34 8.31 4.37
CA ASP A 37 3.16 9.34 5.40
C ASP A 37 2.66 8.85 6.77
N TYR A 38 2.27 7.58 6.88
CA TYR A 38 1.73 7.01 8.13
C TYR A 38 2.56 5.81 8.57
N PRO A 39 2.82 5.59 9.87
CA PRO A 39 3.29 4.29 10.33
C PRO A 39 2.29 3.18 9.96
N ALA A 40 2.66 1.91 10.18
CA ALA A 40 1.80 0.77 9.87
C ALA A 40 0.45 0.86 10.62
N THR A 41 -0.56 1.42 9.95
CA THR A 41 -1.86 1.79 10.51
C THR A 41 -2.98 1.39 9.56
N LEU A 42 -4.17 1.15 10.09
CA LEU A 42 -5.36 0.84 9.29
C LEU A 42 -5.71 1.98 8.32
N GLU A 43 -5.52 3.24 8.71
CA GLU A 43 -5.71 4.41 7.82
C GLU A 43 -4.71 4.38 6.66
N GLY A 44 -3.43 4.07 6.92
CA GLY A 44 -2.42 3.89 5.88
C GLY A 44 -2.76 2.73 4.93
N ALA A 45 -3.28 1.61 5.46
CA ALA A 45 -3.76 0.50 4.65
C ALA A 45 -4.95 0.90 3.76
N ALA A 46 -5.94 1.61 4.31
CA ALA A 46 -7.10 2.07 3.53
C ALA A 46 -6.69 3.05 2.42
N ARG A 47 -5.86 4.05 2.74
CA ARG A 47 -5.38 5.05 1.78
C ARG A 47 -4.55 4.44 0.66
N SER A 48 -3.63 3.53 0.99
CA SER A 48 -2.84 2.82 -0.04
C SER A 48 -3.73 1.93 -0.92
N GLY A 49 -4.79 1.34 -0.36
CA GLY A 49 -5.80 0.62 -1.13
C GLY A 49 -6.52 1.49 -2.16
N VAL A 50 -6.94 2.69 -1.76
CA VAL A 50 -7.54 3.67 -2.68
C VAL A 50 -6.54 4.08 -3.78
N ALA A 51 -5.29 4.32 -3.42
CA ALA A 51 -4.24 4.65 -4.39
C ALA A 51 -3.97 3.50 -5.39
N ALA A 52 -3.96 2.25 -4.92
CA ALA A 52 -3.83 1.07 -5.77
C ALA A 52 -5.01 0.89 -6.72
N ALA A 53 -6.24 1.08 -6.23
CA ALA A 53 -7.44 1.03 -7.07
C ALA A 53 -7.43 2.14 -8.14
N ALA A 54 -7.07 3.37 -7.76
CA ALA A 54 -6.94 4.47 -8.71
C ALA A 54 -5.88 4.19 -9.78
N ALA A 55 -4.72 3.64 -9.41
CA ALA A 55 -3.69 3.25 -10.36
C ALA A 55 -4.17 2.14 -11.31
N ALA A 56 -4.91 1.16 -10.79
CA ALA A 56 -5.49 0.09 -11.60
C ALA A 56 -6.54 0.61 -12.59
N LEU A 57 -7.46 1.48 -12.16
CA LEU A 57 -8.47 2.09 -13.02
C LEU A 57 -7.83 2.90 -14.16
N GLN A 58 -6.83 3.73 -13.83
CA GLN A 58 -6.06 4.48 -14.82
C GLN A 58 -5.38 3.59 -15.85
N ASP A 59 -4.69 2.53 -15.39
CA ASP A 59 -3.96 1.62 -16.28
C ASP A 59 -4.91 0.74 -17.12
N LEU A 60 -6.14 0.49 -16.64
CA LEU A 60 -7.20 -0.20 -17.37
C LEU A 60 -8.01 0.73 -18.30
N GLY A 61 -7.82 2.05 -18.20
CA GLY A 61 -8.60 3.04 -18.97
C GLY A 61 -10.06 3.12 -18.54
N ILE A 62 -10.36 2.84 -17.27
CA ILE A 62 -11.69 2.95 -16.69
C ILE A 62 -11.76 4.27 -15.94
N GLU A 63 -12.52 5.23 -16.46
CA GLU A 63 -12.80 6.48 -15.76
C GLU A 63 -13.83 6.22 -14.63
N PRO A 64 -13.66 6.85 -13.45
CA PRO A 64 -14.54 6.67 -12.29
C PRO A 64 -15.95 7.24 -12.49
#